data_AF-A0A0J9XX88-F1
#
_entry.id   AF-A0A0J9XX88-F1
#
_cell.length_a   1.000
_cell.length_b   1.000
_cell.length_c   1.000
_cell.angle_alpha   90.00
_cell.angle_beta   90.00
_cell.angle_gamma   90.00
#
_symmetry.space_group_name_H-M   'P 1'
#
loop_
_entity.id
_entity.type
_entity.pdbx_description
1 polymer ?
#
loop_
_entity_poly.entity_id
_entity_poly.type
_entity_poly.pdbx_seq_one_letter_code
_entity_poly.pdbx_strand_id
1 'polypeptide(L)'
;MSQRLVSMSQQLVWIVFESSNMGKCNFEINNSRDCPKVTKVEKSISLPDIHEHKRVAVTLSEGSLSFPHRLIYEDTIGVLDENKRLKAELFNIKLQLLSVKKKFPPMFDKEGNNITEKYVATLIELNNEKIRRLKLEKLCQSKEKKLNEQRLQLGCEKNVREKERQKLLMKMKGLEIKLKEINKQLNEDDGDSE
;
A
#
# COMPACT_ATOMS: atom_id res chain seq x y z
N MET A 1 12.73 17.30 -4.80
CA MET A 1 11.61 16.35 -4.96
C MET A 1 10.23 17.02 -5.14
N SER A 2 10.05 18.31 -4.84
CA SER A 2 8.73 18.97 -4.86
C SER A 2 8.18 19.30 -6.26
N GLN A 3 9.03 19.61 -7.25
CA GLN A 3 8.56 20.04 -8.59
C GLN A 3 7.90 18.95 -9.43
N ARG A 4 8.26 17.66 -9.25
CA ARG A 4 7.63 16.56 -9.99
C ARG A 4 6.19 16.27 -9.54
N LEU A 5 5.90 16.47 -8.26
CA LEU A 5 4.56 16.29 -7.69
C LEU A 5 3.58 17.36 -8.17
N VAL A 6 4.05 18.61 -8.32
CA VAL A 6 3.24 19.72 -8.85
C VAL A 6 2.93 19.54 -10.34
N SER A 7 3.86 18.96 -11.11
CA SER A 7 3.63 18.67 -12.54
C SER A 7 2.59 17.56 -12.77
N MET A 8 2.56 16.54 -11.89
CA MET A 8 1.59 15.45 -12.00
C MET A 8 0.18 15.88 -11.56
N SER A 9 0.06 16.75 -10.56
CA SER A 9 -1.24 17.29 -10.15
C SER A 9 -1.87 18.18 -11.23
N GLN A 10 -1.07 18.94 -11.97
CA GLN A 10 -1.55 19.76 -13.09
C GLN A 10 -2.02 18.91 -14.29
N GLN A 11 -1.35 17.79 -14.58
CA GLN A 11 -1.79 16.85 -15.64
C GLN A 11 -3.10 16.15 -15.32
N LEU A 12 -3.34 15.79 -14.05
CA LEU A 12 -4.59 15.16 -13.63
C LEU A 12 -5.79 16.11 -13.70
N VAL A 13 -5.58 17.40 -13.41
CA VAL A 13 -6.64 18.42 -13.54
C VAL A 13 -7.04 18.63 -15.01
N TRP A 14 -6.08 18.56 -15.94
CA TRP A 14 -6.35 18.71 -17.37
C TRP A 14 -7.18 17.56 -17.95
N ILE A 15 -6.86 16.32 -17.57
CA ILE A 15 -7.59 15.12 -18.00
C ILE A 15 -9.04 15.10 -17.48
N VAL A 16 -9.26 15.58 -16.25
CA VAL A 16 -10.62 15.71 -15.67
C VAL A 16 -11.42 16.80 -16.38
N PHE A 17 -10.78 17.89 -16.82
CA PHE A 17 -11.42 18.97 -17.56
C PHE A 17 -11.84 18.54 -18.99
N GLU A 18 -10.99 17.80 -19.72
CA GLU A 18 -11.35 17.27 -21.05
C GLU A 18 -12.45 16.20 -20.99
N SER A 19 -12.45 15.37 -19.95
CA SER A 19 -13.47 14.33 -19.76
C SER A 19 -14.86 14.92 -19.50
N SER A 20 -14.95 16.13 -18.94
CA SER A 20 -16.21 16.81 -18.67
C SER A 20 -16.83 17.47 -19.91
N ASN A 21 -16.05 17.66 -21.00
CA ASN A 21 -16.51 18.31 -22.23
C ASN A 21 -16.97 17.35 -23.33
N MET A 22 -16.76 16.03 -23.18
CA MET A 22 -17.19 15.03 -24.17
C MET A 22 -18.60 14.47 -23.92
N GLY A 23 -19.32 15.01 -22.94
CA GLY A 23 -20.70 14.63 -22.62
C GLY A 23 -21.74 15.51 -23.31
N LYS A 24 -21.98 15.31 -24.61
CA LYS A 24 -23.24 15.61 -25.35
C LYS A 24 -23.07 15.32 -26.85
N CYS A 25 -22.91 14.05 -27.22
CA CYS A 25 -23.25 13.60 -28.57
C CYS A 25 -24.41 12.61 -28.44
N ASN A 26 -25.63 13.12 -28.65
CA ASN A 26 -26.82 12.29 -28.79
C ASN A 26 -26.65 11.46 -30.07
N PHE A 27 -26.50 10.15 -29.93
CA PHE A 27 -26.71 9.23 -31.05
C PHE A 27 -28.23 9.03 -31.21
N GLU A 28 -28.87 9.83 -32.06
CA GLU A 28 -30.19 9.51 -32.59
C GLU A 28 -30.04 8.42 -33.66
N ILE A 29 -30.45 7.21 -33.31
CA ILE A 29 -30.58 6.11 -34.28
C ILE A 29 -31.89 6.32 -35.04
N ASN A 30 -31.82 6.99 -36.18
CA ASN A 30 -32.93 7.08 -37.12
C ASN A 30 -33.05 5.77 -37.91
N ASN A 31 -33.99 4.91 -37.50
CA ASN A 31 -34.48 3.81 -38.33
C ASN A 31 -35.50 4.36 -39.34
N SER A 32 -35.02 4.87 -40.47
CA SER A 32 -35.86 5.15 -41.64
C SER A 32 -35.57 4.12 -42.73
N ARG A 33 -36.46 3.13 -42.86
CA ARG A 33 -36.68 2.44 -44.13
C ARG A 33 -37.56 3.36 -44.96
N ASP A 34 -36.97 4.08 -45.89
CA ASP A 34 -37.58 4.49 -47.15
C ASP A 34 -36.54 5.23 -47.99
N CYS A 35 -36.20 4.68 -49.16
CA CYS A 35 -35.49 5.41 -50.20
C CYS A 35 -36.24 5.21 -51.52
N PRO A 36 -36.72 6.28 -52.17
CA PRO A 36 -37.51 6.19 -53.38
C PRO A 36 -36.63 5.84 -54.60
N LYS A 37 -37.25 5.13 -55.55
CA LYS A 37 -36.72 4.84 -56.89
C LYS A 37 -36.20 6.10 -57.57
N VAL A 38 -34.94 6.07 -58.00
CA VAL A 38 -34.41 6.98 -59.03
C VAL A 38 -33.70 6.17 -60.11
N THR A 39 -34.41 6.12 -61.24
CA THR A 39 -34.03 6.04 -62.65
C THR A 39 -32.63 5.54 -63.03
N LYS A 40 -32.61 4.41 -63.76
CA LYS A 40 -31.50 4.01 -64.64
C LYS A 40 -31.26 5.07 -65.72
N VAL A 41 -30.03 5.56 -65.84
CA VAL A 41 -29.47 6.08 -67.09
C VAL A 41 -28.09 5.47 -67.25
N GLU A 42 -27.97 4.58 -68.23
CA GLU A 42 -26.70 4.02 -68.69
C GLU A 42 -25.88 5.12 -69.39
N LYS A 43 -24.64 5.32 -68.95
CA LYS A 43 -23.54 5.79 -69.80
C LYS A 43 -22.29 5.01 -69.40
N SER A 44 -22.05 3.91 -70.11
CA SER A 44 -20.78 3.21 -70.14
C SER A 44 -19.74 4.13 -70.80
N ILE A 45 -18.77 4.60 -70.03
CA ILE A 45 -17.55 5.21 -70.55
C ILE A 45 -16.45 4.19 -70.31
N SER A 46 -15.95 3.60 -71.40
CA SER A 46 -14.82 2.67 -71.37
C SER A 46 -13.55 3.43 -70.98
N LEU A 47 -12.93 3.06 -69.87
CA LEU A 47 -11.55 3.44 -69.55
C LEU A 47 -10.61 2.33 -70.03
N PRO A 48 -9.53 2.66 -70.75
CA PRO A 48 -8.58 1.66 -71.21
C PRO A 48 -7.79 1.08 -70.02
N ASP A 49 -7.51 -0.21 -70.17
CA ASP A 49 -6.67 -1.08 -69.36
C ASP A 49 -5.35 -0.41 -68.95
N ILE A 50 -5.15 -0.19 -67.65
CA ILE A 50 -3.84 0.19 -67.09
C ILE A 50 -3.56 -0.68 -65.87
N HIS A 51 -2.79 -1.73 -66.15
CA HIS A 51 -1.80 -2.39 -65.30
C HIS A 51 -2.28 -3.00 -63.98
N GLU A 52 -2.36 -4.33 -63.94
CA GLU A 52 -2.28 -5.13 -62.72
C GLU A 52 -1.06 -4.69 -61.89
N HIS A 53 -1.30 -4.02 -60.77
CA HIS A 53 -0.28 -3.84 -59.74
C HIS A 53 -0.09 -5.17 -59.01
N LYS A 54 0.94 -5.93 -59.43
CA LYS A 54 1.53 -7.01 -58.64
C LYS A 54 1.79 -6.49 -57.22
N ARG A 55 0.97 -6.89 -56.25
CA ARG A 55 1.18 -6.50 -54.84
C ARG A 55 2.47 -7.17 -54.36
N VAL A 56 3.56 -6.42 -54.37
CA VAL A 56 4.78 -6.80 -53.70
C VAL A 56 4.53 -6.60 -52.20
N ALA A 57 4.35 -7.69 -51.47
CA ALA A 57 4.36 -7.67 -50.02
C ALA A 57 5.81 -7.36 -49.57
N VAL A 58 6.08 -6.09 -49.28
CA VAL A 58 7.37 -5.65 -48.73
C VAL A 58 7.36 -5.99 -47.23
N THR A 59 8.03 -7.08 -46.87
CA THR A 59 8.35 -7.37 -45.47
C THR A 59 9.58 -6.56 -45.08
N LEU A 60 9.38 -5.41 -44.43
CA LEU A 60 10.48 -4.60 -43.92
C LEU A 60 11.11 -5.34 -42.72
N SER A 61 12.35 -5.79 -42.90
CA SER A 61 13.20 -6.34 -41.84
C SER A 61 13.85 -5.19 -41.06
N GLU A 62 13.92 -5.33 -39.73
CA GLU A 62 14.45 -4.38 -38.74
C GLU A 62 15.77 -3.69 -39.17
N GLY A 63 16.63 -4.39 -39.92
CA GLY A 63 17.91 -3.87 -40.40
C GLY A 63 17.87 -2.98 -41.65
N SER A 64 16.70 -2.72 -42.24
CA SER A 64 16.55 -2.03 -43.54
C SER A 64 15.86 -0.66 -43.46
N LEU A 65 15.43 -0.26 -42.26
CA LEU A 65 14.71 1.00 -42.03
C LEU A 65 15.68 2.16 -41.82
N SER A 66 15.40 3.30 -42.44
CA SER A 66 16.14 4.53 -42.14
C SER A 66 15.92 4.94 -40.68
N PHE A 67 16.91 5.61 -40.08
CA PHE A 67 16.93 5.91 -38.64
C PHE A 67 15.62 6.49 -38.06
N PRO A 68 14.92 7.44 -38.73
CA PRO A 68 13.63 7.94 -38.22
C PRO A 68 12.52 6.87 -38.21
N HIS A 69 12.50 5.97 -39.19
CA HIS A 69 11.49 4.93 -39.27
C HIS A 69 11.76 3.79 -38.27
N ARG A 70 13.03 3.54 -37.92
CA ARG A 70 13.40 2.57 -36.88
C ARG A 70 12.88 3.01 -35.50
N LEU A 71 13.06 4.29 -35.15
CA LEU A 71 12.55 4.85 -33.89
C LEU A 71 11.03 4.72 -33.78
N ILE A 72 10.30 5.06 -34.83
CA ILE A 72 8.83 4.94 -34.87
C ILE A 72 8.40 3.46 -34.75
N TYR A 73 9.10 2.54 -35.42
CA TYR A 73 8.82 1.11 -35.35
C TYR A 73 9.02 0.55 -33.93
N GLU A 74 10.13 0.90 -33.28
CA GLU A 74 10.44 0.51 -31.89
C GLU A 74 9.41 1.08 -30.90
N ASP A 75 9.04 2.36 -31.05
CA ASP A 75 7.99 2.99 -30.23
C ASP A 75 6.63 2.29 -30.43
N THR A 76 6.29 1.96 -31.68
CA THR A 76 5.02 1.29 -32.00
C THR A 76 4.96 -0.11 -31.40
N ILE A 77 6.06 -0.87 -31.43
CA ILE A 77 6.14 -2.19 -30.78
C ILE A 77 5.95 -2.04 -29.26
N GLY A 78 6.65 -1.10 -28.63
CA GLY A 78 6.54 -0.85 -27.20
C GLY A 78 5.10 -0.53 -26.78
N VAL A 79 4.40 0.31 -27.54
CA VAL A 79 2.98 0.64 -27.32
C VAL A 79 2.08 -0.58 -27.49
N LEU A 80 2.34 -1.42 -28.50
CA LEU A 80 1.55 -2.63 -28.74
C LEU A 80 1.68 -3.65 -27.62
N ASP A 81 2.88 -3.85 -27.08
CA ASP A 81 3.11 -4.81 -26.00
C ASP A 81 2.53 -4.30 -24.67
N GLU A 82 2.65 -3.02 -24.39
CA GLU A 82 2.00 -2.38 -23.24
C GLU A 82 0.47 -2.47 -23.35
N ASN A 83 -0.10 -2.30 -24.55
CA ASN A 83 -1.53 -2.46 -24.78
C ASN A 83 -2.01 -3.90 -24.49
N LYS A 84 -1.22 -4.92 -24.88
CA LYS A 84 -1.51 -6.32 -24.55
C LYS A 84 -1.49 -6.54 -23.04
N ARG A 85 -0.48 -5.99 -22.35
CA ARG A 85 -0.34 -6.07 -20.88
C ARG A 85 -1.55 -5.44 -20.18
N LEU A 86 -1.91 -4.22 -20.58
CA LEU A 86 -3.06 -3.49 -20.01
C LEU A 86 -4.39 -4.21 -20.29
N LYS A 87 -4.58 -4.81 -21.47
CA LYS A 87 -5.76 -5.62 -21.76
C LYS A 87 -5.88 -6.83 -20.84
N ALA A 88 -4.77 -7.52 -20.57
CA ALA A 88 -4.74 -8.64 -19.65
C ALA A 88 -5.06 -8.19 -18.21
N GLU A 89 -4.48 -7.09 -17.76
CA GLU A 89 -4.73 -6.51 -16.43
C GLU A 89 -6.19 -6.06 -16.27
N LEU A 90 -6.75 -5.38 -17.27
CA LEU A 90 -8.14 -4.96 -17.30
C LEU A 90 -9.11 -6.14 -17.30
N PHE A 91 -8.79 -7.22 -18.02
CA PHE A 91 -9.57 -8.45 -17.98
C PHE A 91 -9.54 -9.09 -16.58
N ASN A 92 -8.37 -9.18 -15.96
CA ASN A 92 -8.23 -9.68 -14.59
C ASN A 92 -9.03 -8.85 -13.57
N ILE A 93 -8.95 -7.51 -13.65
CA ILE A 93 -9.72 -6.60 -12.79
C ILE A 93 -11.23 -6.81 -13.00
N LYS A 94 -11.69 -7.01 -14.24
CA LYS A 94 -13.10 -7.32 -14.52
C LYS A 94 -13.54 -8.62 -13.85
N LEU A 95 -12.72 -9.67 -13.88
CA LEU A 95 -13.02 -10.94 -13.18
C LEU A 95 -13.07 -10.76 -11.66
N GLN A 96 -12.16 -9.97 -11.09
CA GLN A 96 -12.17 -9.63 -9.67
C GLN A 96 -13.44 -8.84 -9.29
N LEU A 97 -13.81 -7.83 -10.09
CA LEU A 97 -15.02 -7.05 -9.88
C LEU A 97 -16.28 -7.93 -9.92
N LEU A 98 -16.37 -8.85 -10.89
CA LEU A 98 -17.47 -9.80 -10.97
C LEU A 98 -17.55 -10.68 -9.71
N SER A 99 -16.40 -11.16 -9.24
CA SER A 99 -16.32 -11.97 -8.02
C SER A 99 -16.75 -11.19 -6.78
N VAL A 100 -16.39 -9.90 -6.68
CA VAL A 100 -16.83 -9.01 -5.59
C VAL A 100 -18.32 -8.75 -5.68
N LYS A 101 -18.87 -8.41 -6.85
CA LYS A 101 -20.31 -8.21 -7.04
C LYS A 101 -21.13 -9.44 -6.69
N LYS A 102 -20.60 -10.65 -6.96
CA LYS A 102 -21.24 -11.91 -6.56
C LYS A 102 -21.26 -12.10 -5.04
N LYS A 103 -20.21 -11.67 -4.34
CA LYS A 103 -20.11 -11.73 -2.87
C LYS A 103 -20.95 -10.66 -2.18
N PHE A 104 -21.09 -9.49 -2.81
CA PHE A 104 -21.82 -8.34 -2.28
C PHE A 104 -22.90 -7.91 -3.29
N PRO A 105 -24.02 -8.65 -3.35
CA PRO A 105 -25.13 -8.26 -4.19
C PRO A 105 -25.67 -6.88 -3.78
N PRO A 106 -26.36 -6.18 -4.70
CA PRO A 106 -27.05 -4.93 -4.37
C PRO A 106 -27.96 -5.09 -3.16
N MET A 107 -27.77 -4.23 -2.18
CA MET A 107 -28.53 -4.15 -0.94
C MET A 107 -29.30 -2.85 -0.98
N PHE A 108 -30.58 -2.91 -0.64
CA PHE A 108 -31.46 -1.76 -0.64
C PHE A 108 -31.97 -1.49 0.77
N ASP A 109 -32.13 -0.21 1.12
CA ASP A 109 -32.84 0.18 2.33
C ASP A 109 -34.36 0.00 2.19
N LYS A 110 -35.12 0.41 3.21
CA LYS A 110 -36.58 0.27 3.22
C LYS A 110 -37.24 1.20 2.19
N GLU A 111 -36.53 2.25 1.83
CA GLU A 111 -36.91 3.29 0.87
C GLU A 111 -36.53 2.91 -0.58
N GLY A 112 -35.79 1.81 -0.78
CA GLY A 112 -35.38 1.30 -2.09
C GLY A 112 -34.07 1.89 -2.62
N ASN A 113 -33.30 2.62 -1.81
CA ASN A 113 -31.99 3.16 -2.21
C ASN A 113 -30.90 2.11 -2.09
N ASN A 114 -29.98 2.05 -3.06
CA ASN A 114 -28.83 1.15 -3.00
C ASN A 114 -27.83 1.60 -1.92
N ILE A 115 -27.62 0.77 -0.91
CA ILE A 115 -26.70 1.02 0.22
C ILE A 115 -25.43 0.16 0.18
N THR A 116 -25.23 -0.66 -0.86
CA THR A 116 -24.11 -1.61 -0.93
C THR A 116 -22.75 -0.94 -0.78
N GLU A 117 -22.54 0.20 -1.43
CA GLU A 117 -21.25 0.90 -1.37
C GLU A 117 -20.93 1.36 0.06
N LYS A 118 -21.91 1.94 0.75
CA LYS A 118 -21.77 2.35 2.15
C LYS A 118 -21.49 1.15 3.05
N TYR A 119 -22.23 0.06 2.86
CA TYR A 119 -22.03 -1.18 3.62
C TYR A 119 -20.62 -1.77 3.44
N VAL A 120 -20.14 -1.86 2.20
CA VAL A 120 -18.79 -2.37 1.89
C VAL A 120 -17.72 -1.44 2.47
N ALA A 121 -17.89 -0.12 2.36
CA ALA A 121 -16.98 0.85 2.96
C ALA A 121 -16.88 0.68 4.49
N THR A 122 -18.02 0.57 5.18
CA THR A 122 -18.06 0.35 6.62
C THR A 122 -17.44 -0.99 7.03
N LEU A 123 -17.62 -2.05 6.23
CA LEU A 123 -16.95 -3.33 6.47
C LEU A 123 -15.42 -3.23 6.37
N ILE A 124 -14.92 -2.48 5.38
CA ILE A 124 -13.48 -2.25 5.20
C ILE A 124 -12.93 -1.48 6.41
N GLU A 125 -13.61 -0.40 6.81
CA GLU A 125 -13.23 0.38 8.00
C GLU A 125 -13.21 -0.47 9.27
N LEU A 126 -14.25 -1.28 9.49
CA LEU A 126 -14.32 -2.19 10.63
C LEU A 126 -13.17 -3.20 10.64
N ASN A 127 -12.82 -3.77 9.49
CA ASN A 127 -11.70 -4.69 9.38
C ASN A 127 -10.35 -4.00 9.63
N ASN A 128 -10.16 -2.79 9.12
CA ASN A 128 -8.98 -1.99 9.39
C ASN A 128 -8.84 -1.69 10.88
N GLU A 129 -9.95 -1.38 11.57
CA GLU A 129 -9.94 -1.11 13.00
C GLU A 129 -9.66 -2.37 13.83
N LYS A 130 -10.19 -3.53 13.43
CA LYS A 130 -9.82 -4.82 14.03
C LYS A 130 -8.30 -5.07 13.92
N ILE A 131 -7.71 -4.80 12.76
CA ILE A 131 -6.26 -4.93 12.56
C ILE A 131 -5.49 -3.95 13.47
N ARG A 132 -5.93 -2.69 13.59
CA ARG A 132 -5.30 -1.70 14.49
C ARG A 132 -5.37 -2.15 15.95
N ARG A 133 -6.54 -2.61 16.40
CA ARG A 133 -6.74 -3.15 17.75
C ARG A 133 -5.78 -4.30 18.04
N LEU A 134 -5.67 -5.28 17.14
CA LEU A 134 -4.76 -6.42 17.31
C LEU A 134 -3.29 -5.99 17.40
N LYS A 135 -2.88 -4.98 16.61
CA LYS A 135 -1.52 -4.42 16.70
C LYS A 135 -1.28 -3.75 18.05
N LEU A 136 -2.25 -2.96 18.53
CA LEU A 136 -2.16 -2.27 19.81
C LEU A 136 -2.10 -3.26 20.97
N GLU A 137 -2.93 -4.30 20.94
CA GLU A 137 -2.96 -5.36 21.96
C GLU A 137 -1.61 -6.07 22.07
N LYS A 138 -1.00 -6.45 20.94
CA LYS A 138 0.35 -7.04 20.92
C LYS A 138 1.39 -6.11 21.53
N LEU A 139 1.31 -4.81 21.23
CA LEU A 139 2.23 -3.81 21.76
C LEU A 139 2.06 -3.65 23.28
N CYS A 140 0.81 -3.61 23.77
CA CYS A 140 0.50 -3.57 25.20
C CYS A 140 1.08 -4.79 25.93
N GLN A 141 0.82 -6.01 25.43
CA GLN A 141 1.34 -7.25 26.00
C GLN A 141 2.88 -7.25 26.07
N SER A 142 3.55 -6.78 25.00
CA SER A 142 5.00 -6.69 24.97
C SER A 142 5.54 -5.70 26.01
N LYS A 143 4.89 -4.54 26.18
CA LYS A 143 5.29 -3.54 27.18
C LYS A 143 5.07 -4.04 28.61
N GLU A 144 3.96 -4.71 28.86
CA GLU A 144 3.65 -5.29 30.17
C GLU A 144 4.67 -6.37 30.56
N LYS A 145 5.03 -7.26 29.62
CA LYS A 145 6.08 -8.27 29.84
C LYS A 145 7.40 -7.61 30.24
N LYS A 146 7.83 -6.58 29.51
CA LYS A 146 9.07 -5.84 29.79
C LYS A 146 9.02 -5.14 31.16
N LEU A 147 7.89 -4.55 31.51
CA LEU A 147 7.69 -3.91 32.81
C LEU A 147 7.80 -4.93 33.96
N ASN A 148 7.18 -6.10 33.79
CA ASN A 148 7.23 -7.17 34.80
C ASN A 148 8.64 -7.73 34.98
N GLU A 149 9.39 -7.89 33.90
CA GLU A 149 10.81 -8.31 33.95
C GLU A 149 11.66 -7.29 34.71
N GLN A 150 11.50 -5.99 34.44
CA GLN A 150 12.19 -4.93 35.17
C GLN A 150 11.82 -4.91 36.65
N ARG A 151 10.54 -5.10 36.99
CA ARG A 151 10.07 -5.19 38.39
C ARG A 151 10.71 -6.37 39.11
N LEU A 152 10.79 -7.52 38.46
CA LEU A 152 11.42 -8.72 39.01
C LEU A 152 12.91 -8.47 39.28
N GLN A 153 13.63 -7.92 38.28
CA GLN A 153 15.05 -7.62 38.41
C GLN A 153 15.32 -6.63 39.56
N LEU A 154 14.55 -5.55 39.65
CA LEU A 154 14.67 -4.57 40.71
C LEU A 154 14.39 -5.19 42.10
N GLY A 155 13.40 -6.09 42.18
CA GLY A 155 13.12 -6.86 43.39
C GLY A 155 14.30 -7.74 43.81
N CYS A 156 14.92 -8.45 42.87
CA CYS A 156 16.10 -9.27 43.11
C CYS A 156 17.28 -8.42 43.60
N GLU A 157 17.58 -7.30 42.92
CA GLU A 157 18.67 -6.40 43.32
C GLU A 157 18.45 -5.82 44.71
N LYS A 158 17.21 -5.40 45.03
CA LYS A 158 16.87 -4.90 46.36
C LYS A 158 17.13 -5.96 47.45
N ASN A 159 16.76 -7.21 47.17
CA ASN A 159 17.01 -8.30 48.10
C ASN A 159 18.50 -8.60 48.29
N VAL A 160 19.31 -8.54 47.23
CA VAL A 160 20.77 -8.68 47.33
C VAL A 160 21.36 -7.56 48.18
N ARG A 161 21.00 -6.30 47.89
CA ARG A 161 21.45 -5.13 48.66
C ARG A 161 21.08 -5.23 50.14
N GLU A 162 19.88 -5.68 50.47
CA GLU A 162 19.46 -5.84 51.87
C GLU A 162 20.25 -6.94 52.58
N LYS A 163 20.55 -8.07 51.92
CA LYS A 163 21.41 -9.13 52.48
C LYS A 163 22.82 -8.61 52.77
N GLU A 164 23.40 -7.84 51.86
CA GLU A 164 24.72 -7.22 52.05
C GLU A 164 24.70 -6.21 53.20
N ARG A 165 23.66 -5.38 53.28
CA ARG A 165 23.45 -4.43 54.39
C ARG A 165 23.40 -5.15 55.74
N GLN A 166 22.64 -6.23 55.85
CA GLN A 166 22.56 -7.04 57.06
C GLN A 166 23.91 -7.67 57.43
N LYS A 167 24.64 -8.20 56.44
CA LYS A 167 25.98 -8.77 56.66
C LYS A 167 26.97 -7.73 57.19
N LEU A 168 26.97 -6.52 56.63
CA LEU A 168 27.80 -5.41 57.10
C LEU A 168 27.40 -4.97 58.51
N LEU A 169 26.10 -4.89 58.80
CA LEU A 169 25.60 -4.54 60.13
C LEU A 169 26.08 -5.54 61.20
N MET A 170 26.05 -6.84 60.90
CA MET A 170 26.57 -7.87 61.82
C MET A 170 28.08 -7.74 62.04
N LYS A 171 28.85 -7.48 60.98
CA LYS A 171 30.29 -7.22 61.09
C LYS A 171 30.59 -5.99 61.96
N MET A 172 29.84 -4.90 61.75
CA MET A 172 29.99 -3.67 62.52
C MET A 172 29.75 -3.90 64.01
N LYS A 173 28.67 -4.61 64.36
CA LYS A 173 28.39 -5.00 65.76
C LYS A 173 29.52 -5.84 66.35
N GLY A 174 30.07 -6.80 65.58
CA GLY A 174 31.20 -7.61 66.03
C GLY A 174 32.47 -6.79 66.27
N LEU A 175 32.75 -5.81 65.41
CA LEU A 175 33.87 -4.87 65.61
C LEU A 175 33.66 -3.98 66.83
N GLU A 176 32.44 -3.48 67.04
CA GLU A 176 32.09 -2.66 68.20
C GLU A 176 32.30 -3.41 69.52
N ILE A 177 31.93 -4.70 69.57
CA ILE A 177 32.21 -5.56 70.73
C ILE A 177 33.71 -5.70 70.96
N LYS A 178 34.49 -6.01 69.92
CA LYS A 178 35.95 -6.10 70.02
C LYS A 178 36.61 -4.80 70.48
N LEU A 179 36.10 -3.67 69.99
CA LEU A 179 36.61 -2.35 70.36
C LEU A 179 36.33 -2.03 71.83
N LYS A 180 35.14 -2.40 72.34
CA LYS A 180 34.81 -2.31 73.77
C LYS A 180 35.74 -3.19 74.61
N GLU A 181 36.05 -4.40 74.16
CA GLU A 181 36.96 -5.32 74.85
C GLU A 181 38.39 -4.75 74.92
N ILE A 182 38.92 -4.25 73.79
CA ILE A 182 40.26 -3.64 73.74
C ILE A 182 40.33 -2.39 74.63
N ASN A 183 39.32 -1.51 74.57
CA ASN A 183 39.26 -0.34 75.44
C ASN A 183 39.20 -0.71 76.93
N LYS A 184 38.56 -1.82 77.28
CA LYS A 184 38.54 -2.31 78.65
C LYS A 184 39.93 -2.79 79.09
N GLN A 185 40.61 -3.57 78.25
CA GLN A 185 41.98 -4.04 78.51
C GLN A 185 42.97 -2.87 78.69
N LEU A 186 42.91 -1.85 77.82
CA LEU A 186 43.75 -0.65 77.95
C LEU A 186 43.53 0.11 79.26
N ASN A 187 42.29 0.26 79.70
CA ASN A 187 41.98 0.98 80.93
C ASN A 187 42.23 0.13 82.21
N GLU A 188 42.41 -1.18 82.08
CA GLU A 188 42.79 -2.07 83.19
C GLU A 188 44.33 -2.14 83.35
N ASP A 189 45.12 -1.93 82.29
CA ASP A 189 46.60 -1.96 82.31
C ASP A 189 47.24 -0.68 82.88
N ASP A 190 46.56 0.48 82.79
CA ASP A 190 47.03 1.75 83.36
C ASP A 190 46.79 1.88 84.89
N GLY A 191 46.21 0.85 85.53
CA GLY A 191 45.91 0.83 86.96
C GLY A 191 46.98 0.23 87.87
N ASP A 192 48.02 -0.40 87.30
CA ASP A 192 49.05 -1.18 88.03
C ASP A 192 50.48 -0.60 87.91
N SER A 193 50.61 0.69 87.58
CA SER A 193 51.87 1.42 87.77
C SER A 193 51.77 2.34 88.98
N GLU A 194 52.54 1.98 90.02
CA GLU A 194 52.79 2.59 91.34
C GLU A 194 52.65 4.12 91.47
#